data_AF-A0A0F9J2U9-F1
#
_entry.id   AF-A0A0F9J2U9-F1
#
_cell.length_a   1.000
_cell.length_b   1.000
_cell.length_c   1.000
_cell.angle_alpha   90.00
_cell.angle_beta   90.00
_cell.angle_gamma   90.00
#
_symmetry.space_group_name_H-M   'P 1'
#
loop_
_entity.id
_entity.type
_entity.pdbx_description
1 polymer ?
#
loop_
_entity_poly.entity_id
_entity_poly.type
_entity_poly.pdbx_seq_one_letter_code
_entity_poly.pdbx_strand_id
1 'polypeptide(L)'
;MITTGIIYKAVSPSGKVYIGQTVKTLSKRVVRHHYYAFRKGYKEYDYKFARAIRKYGDDLEWSILHKNIQAHKLSKLEIKEIKKYDSFNNGYNGTEGGDGTIGRIHSEETKRKISKSLMGNIRSKETKKKLSKAHRGKKLSKEHKKKIGEAGKGRKVSKETRKKLSKIFSGGNGKGGKLNINVAQKIRKEYAIGKYTGTELAKKYKVCKATIGKIINNLSWKIKTN
;
A
#
# COMPACT_ATOMS: atom_id res chain seq x y z
N MET A 1 24.95 -6.79 1.68
CA MET A 1 25.82 -6.44 0.53
C MET A 1 25.08 -5.45 -0.35
N ILE A 2 25.70 -4.31 -0.69
CA ILE A 2 25.11 -3.34 -1.63
C ILE A 2 25.28 -3.92 -3.04
N THR A 3 24.18 -4.20 -3.74
CA THR A 3 24.23 -4.67 -5.12
C THR A 3 24.76 -3.55 -6.03
N THR A 4 25.86 -3.81 -6.74
CA THR A 4 26.42 -2.92 -7.75
C THR A 4 26.22 -3.50 -9.16
N GLY A 5 26.39 -2.66 -10.18
CA GLY A 5 26.32 -3.04 -11.58
C GLY A 5 27.16 -2.13 -12.47
N ILE A 6 26.98 -2.31 -13.77
CA ILE A 6 27.72 -1.62 -14.82
C ILE A 6 26.78 -0.95 -15.83
N ILE A 7 27.27 0.12 -16.46
CA ILE A 7 26.74 0.67 -17.71
C ILE A 7 27.72 0.28 -18.82
N TYR A 8 27.20 -0.25 -19.91
CA TYR A 8 27.99 -0.68 -21.06
C TYR A 8 27.46 -0.04 -22.36
N LYS A 9 28.33 -0.06 -23.37
CA LYS A 9 28.10 0.45 -24.71
C LYS A 9 28.38 -0.66 -25.72
N ALA A 10 27.52 -0.80 -26.72
CA ALA A 10 27.80 -1.57 -27.93
C ALA A 10 27.84 -0.62 -29.14
N VAL A 11 28.84 -0.74 -30.00
CA VAL A 11 28.99 0.06 -31.23
C VAL A 11 28.94 -0.88 -32.41
N SER A 12 28.14 -0.55 -33.43
CA SER A 12 28.13 -1.31 -34.68
C SER A 12 29.14 -0.78 -35.68
N PRO A 13 29.51 -1.57 -36.71
CA PRO A 13 30.35 -1.11 -37.81
C PRO A 13 29.83 0.15 -38.52
N SER A 14 28.51 0.40 -38.45
CA SER A 14 27.91 1.64 -38.98
C SER A 14 28.00 2.84 -38.04
N GLY A 15 28.78 2.76 -36.94
CA GLY A 15 28.94 3.81 -35.93
C GLY A 15 27.76 4.02 -34.98
N LYS A 16 26.68 3.24 -35.11
CA LYS A 16 25.47 3.39 -34.27
C LYS A 16 25.68 2.76 -32.91
N VAL A 17 25.16 3.42 -31.88
CA VAL A 17 25.42 3.05 -30.47
C VAL A 17 24.20 2.44 -29.81
N TYR A 18 24.43 1.47 -28.92
CA TYR A 18 23.49 1.01 -27.90
C TYR A 18 24.09 1.19 -26.52
N ILE A 19 23.30 1.74 -25.59
CA ILE A 19 23.64 1.87 -24.18
C ILE A 19 22.75 0.94 -23.37
N GLY A 20 23.32 0.22 -22.42
CA GLY A 20 22.54 -0.58 -21.50
C GLY A 20 23.16 -0.74 -20.13
N GLN A 21 22.35 -1.20 -19.18
CA GLN A 21 22.77 -1.49 -17.81
C GLN A 21 22.64 -2.98 -17.44
N THR A 22 23.44 -3.43 -16.46
CA THR A 22 23.30 -4.78 -15.87
C THR A 22 23.94 -4.85 -14.48
N VAL A 23 23.40 -5.69 -13.59
CA VAL A 23 24.02 -6.09 -12.31
C VAL A 23 24.81 -7.40 -12.41
N LYS A 24 24.87 -7.98 -13.62
CA LYS A 24 25.73 -9.12 -13.96
C LYS A 24 26.97 -8.63 -14.70
N THR A 25 27.87 -9.54 -15.04
CA THR A 25 29.02 -9.21 -15.89
C THR A 25 28.58 -8.86 -17.32
N LEU A 26 29.41 -8.11 -18.04
CA LEU A 26 29.17 -7.75 -19.43
C LEU A 26 28.99 -9.01 -20.30
N SER A 27 29.90 -9.98 -20.20
CA SER A 27 29.81 -11.26 -20.94
C SER A 27 28.45 -11.97 -20.76
N LYS A 28 27.95 -12.08 -19.52
CA LYS A 28 26.62 -12.68 -19.25
C LYS A 28 25.48 -11.88 -19.88
N ARG A 29 25.61 -10.56 -19.98
CA ARG A 29 24.62 -9.68 -20.61
C ARG A 29 24.66 -9.79 -22.12
N VAL A 30 25.84 -9.91 -22.73
CA VAL A 30 26.02 -10.13 -24.18
C VAL A 30 25.37 -11.46 -24.58
N VAL A 31 25.71 -12.57 -23.91
CA VAL A 31 25.11 -13.89 -24.18
C VAL A 31 23.58 -13.82 -24.13
N ARG A 32 23.03 -13.10 -23.14
CA ARG A 32 21.59 -12.92 -22.99
C ARG A 32 20.98 -12.13 -24.14
N HIS A 33 21.66 -11.10 -24.64
CA HIS A 33 21.20 -10.34 -25.81
C HIS A 33 21.16 -11.22 -27.06
N HIS A 34 22.21 -11.99 -27.34
CA HIS A 34 22.23 -12.94 -28.45
C HIS A 34 21.09 -13.97 -28.32
N TYR A 35 20.93 -14.59 -27.14
CA TYR A 35 19.85 -15.54 -26.90
C TYR A 35 18.46 -14.96 -27.25
N TYR A 36 18.16 -13.74 -26.78
CA TYR A 36 16.86 -13.12 -27.07
C TYR A 36 16.72 -12.67 -28.53
N ALA A 37 17.81 -12.25 -29.19
CA ALA A 37 17.78 -11.81 -30.58
C ALA A 37 17.40 -12.93 -31.57
N PHE A 38 17.73 -14.20 -31.24
CA PHE A 38 17.51 -15.38 -32.10
C PHE A 38 16.40 -16.34 -31.59
N ARG A 39 15.72 -16.01 -30.48
CA ARG A 39 14.65 -16.86 -29.93
C ARG A 39 13.40 -16.82 -30.83
N LYS A 40 13.00 -17.97 -31.37
CA LYS A 40 11.77 -18.11 -32.19
C LYS A 40 10.49 -17.92 -31.35
N GLY A 41 9.46 -17.32 -31.96
CA GLY A 41 8.08 -17.37 -31.46
C GLY A 41 7.59 -16.22 -30.57
N TYR A 42 8.31 -15.11 -30.44
CA TYR A 42 7.85 -13.95 -29.66
C TYR A 42 7.95 -12.66 -30.49
N LYS A 43 6.79 -12.02 -30.75
CA LYS A 43 6.69 -10.71 -31.43
C LYS A 43 7.39 -9.57 -30.65
N GLU A 44 7.70 -9.75 -29.36
CA GLU A 44 8.34 -8.75 -28.50
C GLU A 44 9.87 -8.58 -28.73
N TYR A 45 10.55 -9.47 -29.46
CA TYR A 45 12.01 -9.41 -29.63
C TYR A 45 12.46 -8.79 -30.96
N ASP A 46 11.58 -8.13 -31.70
CA ASP A 46 11.94 -7.36 -32.89
C ASP A 46 12.11 -5.86 -32.62
N TYR A 47 13.11 -5.52 -31.81
CA TYR A 47 13.49 -4.13 -31.53
C TYR A 47 14.82 -3.75 -32.19
N LYS A 48 15.09 -2.44 -32.28
CA LYS A 48 16.26 -1.86 -32.98
C LYS A 48 17.56 -2.60 -32.69
N PHE A 49 17.86 -2.85 -31.42
CA PHE A 49 19.11 -3.52 -31.03
C PHE A 49 19.14 -5.02 -31.32
N ALA A 50 18.02 -5.74 -31.20
CA ALA A 50 17.97 -7.15 -31.61
C ALA A 50 18.24 -7.30 -33.11
N ARG A 51 17.75 -6.38 -33.95
CA ARG A 51 18.08 -6.32 -35.39
C ARG A 51 19.57 -6.06 -35.63
N ALA A 52 20.20 -5.20 -34.83
CA ALA A 52 21.63 -4.94 -34.92
C ALA A 52 22.45 -6.20 -34.56
N ILE A 53 22.07 -6.92 -33.51
CA ILE A 53 22.72 -8.19 -33.12
C ILE A 53 22.56 -9.24 -34.22
N ARG A 54 21.37 -9.38 -34.82
CA ARG A 54 21.16 -10.31 -35.92
C ARG A 54 21.96 -9.93 -37.18
N LYS A 55 22.17 -8.64 -37.41
CA LYS A 55 22.88 -8.13 -38.59
C LYS A 55 24.40 -8.22 -38.46
N TYR A 56 24.93 -7.78 -37.32
CA TYR A 56 26.38 -7.60 -37.13
C TYR A 56 27.00 -8.68 -36.24
N GLY A 57 26.23 -9.37 -35.40
CA GLY A 57 26.73 -10.46 -34.58
C GLY A 57 27.97 -10.07 -33.76
N ASP A 58 29.08 -10.74 -34.08
CA ASP A 58 30.38 -10.58 -33.41
C ASP A 58 31.13 -9.30 -33.81
N ASP A 59 30.71 -8.62 -34.88
CA ASP A 59 31.27 -7.32 -35.31
C ASP A 59 30.80 -6.15 -34.42
N LEU A 60 29.96 -6.41 -33.42
CA LEU A 60 29.58 -5.42 -32.42
C LEU A 60 30.71 -5.24 -31.38
N GLU A 61 31.22 -4.03 -31.24
CA GLU A 61 32.24 -3.72 -30.25
C GLU A 61 31.60 -3.38 -28.89
N TRP A 62 31.94 -4.14 -27.85
CA TRP A 62 31.40 -3.97 -26.50
C TRP A 62 32.41 -3.33 -25.55
N SER A 63 31.99 -2.30 -24.82
CA SER A 63 32.82 -1.61 -23.82
C SER A 63 32.05 -1.27 -22.54
N ILE A 64 32.74 -1.23 -21.40
CA ILE A 64 32.16 -0.80 -20.12
C ILE A 64 32.41 0.71 -19.97
N LEU A 65 31.34 1.49 -19.81
CA LEU A 65 31.43 2.93 -19.56
C LEU A 65 31.60 3.24 -18.08
N HIS A 66 30.84 2.54 -17.22
CA HIS A 66 30.83 2.76 -15.78
C HIS A 66 30.81 1.42 -15.04
N LYS A 67 31.62 1.29 -13.98
CA LYS A 67 31.70 0.10 -13.13
C LYS A 67 31.38 0.42 -11.67
N ASN A 68 30.96 -0.60 -10.91
CA ASN A 68 30.68 -0.50 -9.46
C ASN A 68 29.60 0.52 -9.09
N ILE A 69 28.61 0.72 -9.95
CA ILE A 69 27.51 1.66 -9.71
C ILE A 69 26.45 0.98 -8.85
N GLN A 70 26.02 1.64 -7.78
CA GLN A 70 24.93 1.13 -6.94
C GLN A 70 23.66 0.91 -7.78
N ALA A 71 22.97 -0.21 -7.60
CA ALA A 71 21.86 -0.61 -8.46
C ALA A 71 20.76 0.46 -8.62
N HIS A 72 20.46 1.21 -7.55
CA HIS A 72 19.46 2.28 -7.57
C HIS A 72 19.88 3.52 -8.39
N LYS A 73 21.18 3.66 -8.73
CA LYS A 73 21.73 4.77 -9.53
C LYS A 73 21.88 4.41 -11.00
N LEU A 74 21.85 3.12 -11.35
CA LEU A 74 22.07 2.64 -12.73
C LEU A 74 21.11 3.32 -13.71
N SER A 75 19.81 3.31 -13.44
CA SER A 75 18.81 3.87 -14.38
C SER A 75 19.03 5.36 -14.66
N LYS A 76 19.41 6.14 -13.63
CA LYS A 76 19.71 7.57 -13.80
C LYS A 76 20.95 7.79 -14.67
N LEU A 77 21.94 6.90 -14.55
CA LEU A 77 23.17 6.99 -15.33
C LEU A 77 22.96 6.51 -16.77
N GLU A 78 22.18 5.45 -16.97
CA GLU A 78 21.78 4.94 -18.29
C GLU A 78 21.08 6.05 -19.11
N ILE A 79 20.12 6.77 -18.53
CA ILE A 79 19.45 7.91 -19.19
C ILE A 79 20.46 8.98 -19.62
N LYS A 80 21.44 9.29 -18.77
CA LYS A 80 22.47 10.29 -19.09
C LYS A 80 23.33 9.85 -20.27
N GLU A 81 23.76 8.59 -20.29
CA GLU A 81 24.60 8.05 -21.36
C GLU A 81 23.82 7.91 -22.68
N ILE A 82 22.54 7.49 -22.63
CA ILE A 82 21.68 7.45 -23.82
C ILE A 82 21.58 8.83 -24.48
N LYS A 83 21.39 9.88 -23.67
CA LYS A 83 21.36 11.26 -24.15
C LYS A 83 22.72 11.73 -24.69
N LYS A 84 23.80 11.42 -23.97
CA LYS A 84 25.17 11.80 -24.35
C LYS A 84 25.58 11.22 -25.70
N TYR A 85 25.20 9.97 -25.99
CA TYR A 85 25.53 9.28 -27.23
C TYR A 85 24.43 9.35 -28.30
N ASP A 86 23.35 10.09 -28.04
CA ASP A 86 22.15 10.16 -28.89
C ASP A 86 21.66 8.79 -29.39
N SER A 87 21.76 7.77 -28.52
CA SER A 87 21.56 6.39 -28.92
C SER A 87 20.09 6.00 -29.08
N PHE A 88 19.16 6.90 -28.72
CA PHE A 88 17.72 6.76 -28.92
C PHE A 88 17.29 7.16 -30.35
N ASN A 89 17.67 8.37 -30.78
CA ASN A 89 17.32 8.88 -32.11
C ASN A 89 18.22 8.25 -33.18
N ASN A 90 19.54 8.32 -32.97
CA ASN A 90 20.55 7.92 -33.96
C ASN A 90 21.27 6.60 -33.62
N GLY A 91 20.76 5.85 -32.64
CA GLY A 91 21.30 4.55 -32.24
C GLY A 91 20.27 3.43 -32.17
N TYR A 92 20.51 2.48 -31.27
CA TYR A 92 19.72 1.25 -31.12
C TYR A 92 18.88 1.20 -29.84
N ASN A 93 18.96 2.20 -28.96
CA ASN A 93 18.07 2.27 -27.80
C ASN A 93 16.62 2.47 -28.29
N GLY A 94 15.72 1.62 -27.80
CA GLY A 94 14.29 1.70 -28.14
C GLY A 94 13.55 2.77 -27.34
N THR A 95 14.14 3.25 -26.25
CA THR A 95 13.58 4.27 -25.35
C THR A 95 14.71 5.18 -24.85
N GLU A 96 14.37 6.36 -24.32
CA GLU A 96 15.35 7.31 -23.75
C GLU A 96 16.00 6.81 -22.44
N GLY A 97 15.67 5.58 -22.01
CA GLY A 97 16.07 4.99 -20.74
C GLY A 97 15.03 5.17 -19.63
N GLY A 98 15.22 4.48 -18.51
CA GLY A 98 14.34 4.61 -17.34
C GLY A 98 13.10 3.69 -17.32
N ASP A 99 12.96 2.78 -18.28
CA ASP A 99 11.87 1.78 -18.28
C ASP A 99 12.12 0.58 -17.36
N GLY A 100 13.23 0.59 -16.62
CA GLY A 100 13.33 -0.21 -15.40
C GLY A 100 12.27 0.25 -14.41
N THR A 101 11.35 -0.64 -14.03
CA THR A 101 10.34 -0.42 -12.98
C THR A 101 10.92 -0.08 -11.60
N ILE A 102 12.25 -0.13 -11.47
CA ILE A 102 12.98 0.27 -10.27
C ILE A 102 13.25 1.78 -10.34
N GLY A 103 12.42 2.56 -9.63
CA GLY A 103 12.63 4.00 -9.42
C GLY A 103 11.81 4.93 -10.31
N ARG A 104 10.86 4.42 -11.10
CA ARG A 104 9.94 5.26 -11.90
C ARG A 104 9.02 6.05 -10.97
N ILE A 105 9.30 7.35 -10.81
CA ILE A 105 8.44 8.29 -10.09
C ILE A 105 7.37 8.75 -11.10
N HIS A 106 6.11 8.40 -10.87
CA HIS A 106 5.01 8.94 -11.68
C HIS A 106 4.97 10.46 -11.58
N SER A 107 4.74 11.15 -12.71
CA SER A 107 4.47 12.59 -12.69
C SER A 107 3.23 12.89 -11.85
N GLU A 108 3.12 14.11 -11.31
CA GLU A 108 1.93 14.52 -10.55
C GLU A 108 0.65 14.39 -11.37
N GLU A 109 0.71 14.63 -12.68
CA GLU A 109 -0.41 14.43 -13.58
C GLU A 109 -0.83 12.96 -13.68
N THR A 110 0.14 12.04 -13.84
CA THR A 110 -0.15 10.60 -13.87
C THR A 110 -0.67 10.10 -12.53
N LYS A 111 -0.09 10.55 -11.40
CA LYS A 111 -0.61 10.25 -10.06
C LYS A 111 -2.05 10.72 -9.91
N ARG A 112 -2.38 11.93 -10.39
CA ARG A 112 -3.76 12.44 -10.39
C ARG A 112 -4.69 11.60 -11.25
N LYS A 113 -4.28 11.17 -12.46
CA LYS A 113 -5.09 10.29 -13.32
C LYS A 113 -5.38 8.94 -12.64
N ILE A 114 -4.37 8.32 -12.04
CA ILE A 114 -4.52 7.07 -11.27
C ILE A 114 -5.43 7.29 -10.05
N SER A 115 -5.22 8.38 -9.31
CA SER A 115 -6.07 8.71 -8.16
C SER A 115 -7.53 8.90 -8.58
N LYS A 116 -7.78 9.61 -9.68
CA LYS A 116 -9.13 9.83 -10.22
C LYS A 116 -9.79 8.52 -10.65
N SER A 117 -9.06 7.62 -11.31
CA SER A 117 -9.63 6.33 -11.75
C SER A 117 -9.92 5.36 -10.61
N LEU A 118 -9.17 5.45 -9.51
CA LEU A 118 -9.40 4.65 -8.30
C LEU A 118 -10.48 5.24 -7.38
N MET A 119 -10.70 6.55 -7.45
CA MET A 119 -11.69 7.24 -6.64
C MET A 119 -13.10 6.77 -7.00
N GLY A 120 -13.88 6.36 -5.99
CA GLY A 120 -15.23 5.82 -6.18
C GLY A 120 -15.30 4.36 -6.62
N ASN A 121 -14.16 3.68 -6.82
CA ASN A 121 -14.15 2.25 -7.11
C ASN A 121 -14.53 1.44 -5.85
N ILE A 122 -15.82 1.15 -5.71
CA ILE A 122 -16.36 0.37 -4.60
C ILE A 122 -16.21 -1.11 -4.94
N ARG A 123 -15.40 -1.82 -4.15
CA ARG A 123 -15.28 -3.29 -4.25
C ARG A 123 -16.66 -3.96 -4.10
N SER A 124 -16.90 -4.99 -4.91
CA SER A 124 -18.15 -5.75 -4.88
C SER A 124 -18.45 -6.32 -3.48
N LYS A 125 -19.73 -6.59 -3.20
CA LYS A 125 -20.16 -7.22 -1.93
C LYS A 125 -19.43 -8.55 -1.69
N GLU A 126 -19.24 -9.33 -2.74
CA GLU A 126 -18.54 -10.62 -2.68
C GLU A 126 -17.06 -10.44 -2.29
N THR A 127 -16.34 -9.52 -2.94
CA THR A 127 -14.93 -9.23 -2.62
C THR A 127 -14.80 -8.73 -1.18
N LYS A 128 -15.71 -7.85 -0.72
CA LYS A 128 -15.75 -7.40 0.67
C LYS A 128 -15.93 -8.56 1.65
N LYS A 129 -16.80 -9.52 1.33
CA LYS A 129 -17.04 -10.72 2.15
C LYS A 129 -15.80 -11.62 2.21
N LYS A 130 -15.14 -11.86 1.07
CA LYS A 130 -13.88 -12.65 1.00
C LYS A 130 -12.77 -12.01 1.85
N LEU A 131 -12.55 -10.70 1.71
CA LEU A 131 -11.57 -9.97 2.53
C LEU A 131 -11.91 -10.01 4.02
N SER A 132 -13.18 -9.80 4.38
CA SER A 132 -13.63 -9.89 5.77
C SER A 132 -13.34 -11.26 6.38
N LYS A 133 -13.62 -12.34 5.65
CA LYS A 133 -13.30 -13.71 6.08
C LYS A 133 -11.78 -13.89 6.25
N ALA A 134 -10.99 -13.47 5.27
CA ALA A 134 -9.54 -13.64 5.27
C ALA A 134 -8.81 -12.90 6.41
N HIS A 135 -9.40 -11.81 6.91
CA HIS A 135 -8.83 -11.04 8.03
C HIS A 135 -9.43 -11.37 9.39
N ARG A 136 -10.55 -12.10 9.45
CA ARG A 136 -11.19 -12.46 10.71
C ARG A 136 -10.28 -13.34 11.56
N GLY A 137 -10.11 -12.99 12.84
CA GLY A 137 -9.33 -13.78 13.80
C GLY A 137 -7.81 -13.62 13.71
N LYS A 138 -7.27 -12.88 12.72
CA LYS A 138 -5.82 -12.63 12.64
C LYS A 138 -5.36 -11.79 13.82
N LYS A 139 -4.45 -12.35 14.63
CA LYS A 139 -3.84 -11.65 15.78
C LYS A 139 -2.64 -10.83 15.32
N LEU A 140 -2.61 -9.56 15.68
CA LEU A 140 -1.43 -8.70 15.47
C LEU A 140 -0.30 -9.11 16.42
N SER A 141 0.95 -9.06 15.93
CA SER A 141 2.14 -9.31 16.75
C SER A 141 2.31 -8.25 17.84
N LYS A 142 3.08 -8.56 18.89
CA LYS A 142 3.37 -7.61 19.97
C LYS A 142 4.05 -6.34 19.45
N GLU A 143 5.03 -6.50 18.55
CA GLU A 143 5.73 -5.39 17.91
C GLU A 143 4.78 -4.50 17.09
N HIS A 144 3.88 -5.10 16.32
CA HIS A 144 2.92 -4.35 15.53
C HIS A 144 1.95 -3.54 16.42
N LYS A 145 1.50 -4.12 17.53
CA LYS A 145 0.68 -3.41 18.53
C LYS A 145 1.44 -2.24 19.15
N LYS A 146 2.73 -2.41 19.44
CA LYS A 146 3.60 -1.35 19.98
C LYS A 146 3.66 -0.16 19.01
N LYS A 147 3.92 -0.40 17.72
CA LYS A 147 3.97 0.65 16.69
C LYS A 147 2.66 1.41 16.56
N ILE A 148 1.52 0.72 16.60
CA ILE A 148 0.19 1.37 16.61
C ILE A 148 0.03 2.27 17.84
N GLY A 149 0.43 1.78 19.02
CA GLY A 149 0.36 2.54 20.26
C GLY A 149 1.24 3.79 20.25
N GLU A 150 2.48 3.67 19.77
CA GLU A 150 3.42 4.79 19.61
C GLU A 150 2.88 5.85 18.65
N ALA A 151 2.37 5.45 17.48
CA ALA A 151 1.77 6.38 16.52
C ALA A 151 0.51 7.07 17.05
N GLY A 152 -0.22 6.42 17.95
CA GLY A 152 -1.42 6.98 18.59
C GLY A 152 -1.13 7.88 19.79
N LYS A 153 0.07 7.83 20.36
CA LYS A 153 0.42 8.53 21.60
C LYS A 153 0.37 10.04 21.38
N GLY A 154 -0.36 10.75 22.24
CA GLY A 154 -0.50 12.21 22.17
C GLY A 154 -1.51 12.73 21.13
N ARG A 155 -2.19 11.84 20.38
CA ARG A 155 -3.21 12.27 19.41
C ARG A 155 -4.39 12.95 20.12
N LYS A 156 -4.53 14.27 19.93
CA LYS A 156 -5.69 15.04 20.43
C LYS A 156 -6.84 14.96 19.43
N VAL A 157 -7.98 14.45 19.89
CA VAL A 157 -9.23 14.50 19.11
C VAL A 157 -9.74 15.95 19.05
N SER A 158 -10.24 16.38 17.88
CA SER A 158 -10.80 17.73 17.71
C SER A 158 -11.98 17.98 18.65
N LYS A 159 -12.23 19.26 18.99
CA LYS A 159 -13.37 19.65 19.84
C LYS A 159 -14.70 19.16 19.26
N GLU A 160 -14.87 19.29 17.94
CA GLU A 160 -16.07 18.84 17.23
C GLU A 160 -16.27 17.32 17.34
N THR A 161 -15.24 16.52 17.06
CA THR A 161 -15.32 15.06 17.17
C THR A 161 -15.55 14.63 18.62
N ARG A 162 -14.93 15.30 19.59
CA ARG A 162 -15.18 15.06 21.02
C ARG A 162 -16.65 15.33 21.37
N LYS A 163 -17.25 16.41 20.87
CA LYS A 163 -18.67 16.73 21.08
C LYS A 163 -19.59 15.68 20.44
N LYS A 164 -19.28 15.21 19.22
CA LYS A 164 -20.01 14.13 18.54
C LYS A 164 -19.95 12.83 19.33
N LEU A 165 -18.76 12.40 19.76
CA LEU A 165 -18.58 11.22 20.60
C LEU A 165 -19.33 11.37 21.93
N SER A 166 -19.19 12.52 22.59
CA SER A 166 -19.92 12.82 23.83
C SER A 166 -21.43 12.70 23.63
N LYS A 167 -22.01 13.19 22.54
CA LYS A 167 -23.44 13.05 22.24
C LYS A 167 -23.86 11.59 22.07
N ILE A 168 -23.05 10.78 21.38
CA ILE A 168 -23.32 9.35 21.17
C ILE A 168 -23.27 8.57 22.48
N PHE A 169 -22.27 8.83 23.32
CA PHE A 169 -22.06 8.09 24.57
C PHE A 169 -22.78 8.71 25.77
N SER A 170 -23.32 9.91 25.65
CA SER A 170 -24.14 10.54 26.69
C SER A 170 -25.35 9.67 27.04
N GLY A 171 -25.61 9.56 28.34
CA GLY A 171 -26.69 8.73 28.86
C GLY A 171 -26.49 7.22 28.70
N GLY A 172 -25.28 6.75 28.35
CA GLY A 172 -24.95 5.33 28.26
C GLY A 172 -25.49 4.61 27.02
N ASN A 173 -25.79 5.35 25.95
CA ASN A 173 -26.37 4.85 24.70
C ASN A 173 -25.35 4.18 23.76
N GLY A 174 -24.17 3.79 24.25
CA GLY A 174 -23.16 3.10 23.47
C GLY A 174 -23.65 1.72 23.03
N LYS A 175 -23.68 1.46 21.72
CA LYS A 175 -23.95 0.12 21.18
C LYS A 175 -22.86 -0.84 21.68
N GLY A 176 -23.26 -1.85 22.46
CA GLY A 176 -22.36 -2.85 23.04
C GLY A 176 -21.93 -2.62 24.49
N GLY A 177 -22.43 -1.57 25.15
CA GLY A 177 -22.26 -1.40 26.60
C GLY A 177 -23.03 -2.46 27.40
N LYS A 178 -22.49 -2.86 28.55
CA LYS A 178 -23.14 -3.77 29.52
C LYS A 178 -24.54 -3.33 29.92
N LEU A 179 -24.75 -2.01 29.97
CA LEU A 179 -26.04 -1.36 30.15
C LEU A 179 -26.38 -0.59 28.87
N ASN A 180 -27.55 -0.87 28.31
CA ASN A 180 -28.15 -0.15 27.20
C ASN A 180 -29.61 0.20 27.52
N ILE A 181 -30.30 0.92 26.64
CA ILE A 181 -31.66 1.40 26.90
C ILE A 181 -32.65 0.26 27.20
N ASN A 182 -32.55 -0.88 26.51
CA ASN A 182 -33.44 -2.03 26.72
C ASN A 182 -33.17 -2.69 28.08
N VAL A 183 -31.88 -2.80 28.45
CA VAL A 183 -31.47 -3.32 29.77
C VAL A 183 -31.95 -2.38 30.88
N ALA A 184 -31.83 -1.08 30.69
CA ALA A 184 -32.31 -0.07 31.64
C ALA A 184 -33.84 -0.15 31.82
N GLN A 185 -34.60 -0.32 30.74
CA GLN A 185 -36.06 -0.54 30.80
C GLN A 185 -36.42 -1.82 31.56
N LYS A 186 -35.68 -2.92 31.33
CA LYS A 186 -35.89 -4.18 32.07
C LYS A 186 -35.64 -4.00 33.56
N ILE A 187 -34.56 -3.32 33.95
CA ILE A 187 -34.24 -3.00 35.35
C ILE A 187 -35.38 -2.20 36.00
N ARG A 188 -35.92 -1.18 35.32
CA ARG A 188 -37.06 -0.39 35.83
C ARG A 188 -38.31 -1.25 36.06
N LYS A 189 -38.66 -2.09 35.08
CA LYS A 189 -39.81 -3.00 35.19
C LYS A 189 -39.64 -3.99 36.35
N GLU A 190 -38.47 -4.63 36.43
CA GLU A 190 -38.16 -5.61 37.49
C GLU A 190 -38.20 -4.99 38.90
N TYR A 191 -37.79 -3.73 39.04
CA TYR A 191 -37.90 -2.99 40.30
C TYR A 191 -39.34 -2.59 40.62
N ALA A 192 -40.09 -2.08 39.62
CA ALA A 192 -41.46 -1.58 39.81
C ALA A 192 -42.44 -2.68 40.26
N ILE A 193 -42.24 -3.93 39.82
CA ILE A 193 -43.05 -5.08 40.24
C ILE A 193 -42.60 -5.67 41.59
N GLY A 194 -41.63 -5.05 42.27
CA GLY A 194 -41.09 -5.54 43.56
C GLY A 194 -40.28 -6.84 43.47
N LYS A 195 -39.96 -7.34 42.27
CA LYS A 195 -39.30 -8.64 42.07
C LYS A 195 -37.87 -8.67 42.59
N TYR A 196 -37.20 -7.52 42.62
CA TYR A 196 -35.83 -7.39 43.13
C TYR A 196 -35.64 -6.03 43.80
N THR A 197 -34.86 -6.03 44.88
CA THR A 197 -34.32 -4.80 45.49
C THR A 197 -33.24 -4.19 44.59
N GLY A 198 -32.95 -2.89 44.79
CA GLY A 198 -31.87 -2.21 44.07
C GLY A 198 -30.49 -2.87 44.27
N THR A 199 -30.26 -3.50 45.43
CA THR A 199 -29.01 -4.22 45.73
C THR A 199 -28.91 -5.54 44.95
N GLU A 200 -30.02 -6.28 44.81
CA GLU A 200 -30.05 -7.52 44.03
C GLU A 200 -29.91 -7.25 42.53
N LEU A 201 -30.54 -6.18 42.03
CA LEU A 201 -30.35 -5.73 40.65
C LEU A 201 -28.89 -5.34 40.38
N ALA A 202 -28.23 -4.70 41.34
CA ALA A 202 -26.81 -4.34 41.23
C ALA A 202 -25.93 -5.59 41.08
N LYS A 203 -26.17 -6.62 41.90
CA LYS A 203 -25.49 -7.93 41.80
C LYS A 203 -25.79 -8.63 40.47
N LYS A 204 -27.07 -8.74 40.10
CA LYS A 204 -27.55 -9.40 38.88
C LYS A 204 -26.94 -8.82 37.60
N TYR A 205 -26.92 -7.49 37.49
CA TYR A 205 -26.34 -6.79 36.34
C TYR A 205 -24.84 -6.49 36.51
N LYS A 206 -24.24 -6.89 37.63
CA LYS A 206 -22.82 -6.69 37.97
C LYS A 206 -22.41 -5.21 37.82
N VAL A 207 -23.22 -4.30 38.34
CA VAL A 207 -22.97 -2.85 38.35
C VAL A 207 -23.13 -2.29 39.76
N CYS A 208 -22.63 -1.09 40.03
CA CYS A 208 -22.77 -0.52 41.37
C CYS A 208 -24.23 -0.11 41.67
N LYS A 209 -24.62 -0.15 42.95
CA LYS A 209 -25.96 0.23 43.42
C LYS A 209 -26.35 1.64 43.00
N ALA A 210 -25.40 2.59 42.99
CA ALA A 210 -25.63 3.95 42.51
C ALA A 210 -26.04 4.01 41.03
N THR A 211 -25.52 3.11 40.18
CA THR A 211 -25.91 3.03 38.76
C THR A 211 -27.35 2.53 38.63
N ILE A 212 -27.73 1.51 39.41
CA ILE A 212 -29.12 1.03 39.47
C ILE A 212 -30.07 2.14 39.95
N GLY A 213 -29.69 2.87 41.01
CA GLY A 213 -30.46 4.02 41.49
C GLY A 213 -30.68 5.09 40.42
N LYS A 214 -29.65 5.44 39.65
CA LYS A 214 -29.78 6.38 38.52
C LYS A 214 -30.67 5.86 37.39
N ILE A 215 -30.77 4.54 37.20
CA ILE A 215 -31.66 3.93 36.19
C ILE A 215 -33.11 3.96 36.65
N ILE A 216 -33.35 3.53 37.90
CA ILE A 216 -34.68 3.50 38.52
C ILE A 216 -35.28 4.90 38.59
N ASN A 217 -34.50 5.88 39.07
CA ASN A 217 -34.92 7.29 39.19
C ASN A 217 -34.92 8.05 37.86
N ASN A 218 -34.78 7.36 36.73
CA ASN A 218 -34.77 7.94 35.38
C ASN A 218 -33.75 9.07 35.16
N LEU A 219 -32.67 9.11 35.94
CA LEU A 219 -31.58 10.09 35.83
C LEU A 219 -30.60 9.73 34.69
N SER A 220 -30.68 8.52 34.17
CA SER A 220 -29.80 7.97 33.12
C SER A 220 -30.57 7.02 32.20
N TRP A 221 -30.09 6.80 30.96
CA TRP A 221 -30.82 6.06 29.91
C TRP A 221 -32.27 6.54 29.75
N LYS A 222 -32.47 7.86 29.63
CA LYS A 222 -33.78 8.48 29.46
C LYS A 222 -34.39 8.06 28.12
N ILE A 223 -35.68 7.73 28.13
CA ILE A 223 -36.46 7.57 26.91
C ILE A 223 -36.75 8.98 26.40
N LYS A 224 -36.37 9.27 25.15
CA LYS A 224 -36.87 10.48 24.50
C LYS A 224 -38.34 10.24 24.17
N THR A 225 -39.23 10.87 24.91
CA THR A 225 -40.59 11.10 24.43
C THR A 225 -40.48 12.14 23.32
N ASN A 226 -40.88 11.75 22.11
CA ASN A 226 -41.13 12.73 21.04
C ASN A 226 -42.32 13.59 21.42
#